data_AF-A0A395IMB4-F1
#
_entry.id   AF-A0A395IMB4-F1
#
_cell.length_a   1.000
_cell.length_b   1.000
_cell.length_c   1.000
_cell.angle_alpha   90.00
_cell.angle_beta   90.00
_cell.angle_gamma   90.00
#
_symmetry.space_group_name_H-M   'P 1'
#
loop_
_entity.id
_entity.type
_entity.pdbx_description
1 polymer ?
#
loop_
_entity_poly.entity_id
_entity_poly.type
_entity_poly.pdbx_seq_one_letter_code
_entity_poly.pdbx_strand_id
1 'polypeptide(L)'
;MGLEKLLEFWTVDGLFARAAQLLPLDLPLLNDPKFMSDRENLTGKSWEKGGLAKGRPEALAAFKGAFEFLENTFFSDDREWILKTSAVWTFHWLTTLPGALPEDYISRQTFPRTFAWIERFDQATRSAAKKASKPKSVLGLEALKMVAASDFVETDEMVDIQDPTGLQKGQEVQVWPVDTGMNNKDKGRLVGLSSHEIVIESWTKDGVKVKIHTLDMGLGLRRLIKMEEEVHRNFDGGG
;
A
#
# COMPACT_ATOMS: atom_id res chain seq x y z
N MET A 1 9.47 -2.52 18.22
CA MET A 1 9.43 -3.32 16.97
C MET A 1 8.19 -4.22 16.87
N GLY A 2 8.00 -5.26 17.69
CA GLY A 2 6.87 -6.20 17.50
C GLY A 2 5.47 -5.56 17.59
N LEU A 3 5.20 -4.80 18.65
CA LEU A 3 3.91 -4.12 18.82
C LEU A 3 3.66 -3.02 17.77
N GLU A 4 4.71 -2.31 17.35
CA GLU A 4 4.62 -1.34 16.24
C GLU A 4 4.18 -2.01 14.94
N LYS A 5 4.77 -3.17 14.60
CA LYS A 5 4.41 -3.93 13.40
C LYS A 5 3.01 -4.51 13.47
N LEU A 6 2.56 -4.97 14.64
CA LEU A 6 1.18 -5.41 14.83
C LEU A 6 0.18 -4.27 14.64
N LEU A 7 0.49 -3.07 15.13
CA LEU A 7 -0.36 -1.89 14.95
C LEU A 7 -0.37 -1.40 13.50
N GLU A 8 0.78 -1.45 12.82
CA GLU A 8 0.88 -1.17 11.38
C GLU A 8 0.02 -2.14 10.58
N PHE A 9 0.16 -3.45 10.79
CA PHE A 9 -0.66 -4.49 10.16
C PHE A 9 -2.16 -4.29 10.45
N TRP A 10 -2.53 -4.05 11.71
CA TRP A 10 -3.93 -3.81 12.08
C TRP A 10 -4.54 -2.60 11.37
N THR A 11 -3.77 -1.52 11.19
CA THR A 11 -4.27 -0.30 10.55
C THR A 11 -4.27 -0.37 9.03
N VAL A 12 -3.23 -0.93 8.43
CA VAL A 12 -3.09 -1.07 6.97
C VAL A 12 -3.97 -2.21 6.44
N ASP A 13 -3.81 -3.42 6.96
CA ASP A 13 -4.51 -4.60 6.44
C ASP A 13 -5.91 -4.78 7.06
N GLY A 14 -6.09 -4.35 8.31
CA GLY A 14 -7.36 -4.51 9.03
C GLY A 14 -8.36 -3.38 8.82
N LEU A 15 -7.92 -2.12 8.95
CA LEU A 15 -8.83 -0.96 9.01
C LEU A 15 -8.91 -0.14 7.74
N PHE A 16 -7.87 -0.09 6.91
CA PHE A 16 -7.82 0.82 5.77
C PHE A 16 -8.99 0.63 4.79
N ALA A 17 -9.30 -0.61 4.42
CA ALA A 17 -10.44 -0.91 3.54
C ALA A 17 -11.78 -0.47 4.14
N ARG A 18 -11.92 -0.53 5.48
CA ARG A 18 -13.10 -0.01 6.19
C ARG A 18 -13.11 1.52 6.19
N ALA A 19 -11.96 2.17 6.32
CA ALA A 19 -11.87 3.63 6.23
C ALA A 19 -12.35 4.13 4.86
N ALA A 20 -11.97 3.44 3.78
CA ALA A 20 -12.45 3.76 2.43
C ALA A 20 -13.98 3.62 2.28
N GLN A 21 -14.63 2.71 3.02
CA GLN A 21 -16.11 2.59 3.04
C GLN A 21 -16.81 3.73 3.80
N LEU A 22 -16.05 4.51 4.57
CA LEU A 22 -16.56 5.68 5.30
C LEU A 22 -16.46 6.99 4.50
N LEU A 23 -15.96 6.94 3.26
CA LEU A 23 -15.95 8.10 2.37
C LEU A 23 -17.37 8.65 2.19
N PRO A 24 -17.58 9.97 2.35
CA PRO A 24 -18.87 10.61 2.08
C PRO A 24 -19.31 10.37 0.63
N LEU A 25 -20.56 9.96 0.44
CA LEU A 25 -21.10 9.59 -0.89
C LEU A 25 -21.34 10.79 -1.81
N ASP A 26 -21.31 12.00 -1.24
CA ASP A 26 -21.43 13.29 -1.91
C ASP A 26 -20.07 13.87 -2.32
N LEU A 27 -18.95 13.19 -2.02
CA LEU A 27 -17.63 13.59 -2.51
C LEU A 27 -17.66 13.75 -4.04
N PRO A 28 -17.25 14.92 -4.60
CA PRO A 28 -17.27 15.16 -6.04
C PRO A 28 -16.52 14.10 -6.84
N LEU A 29 -15.45 13.55 -6.27
CA LEU A 29 -14.60 12.54 -6.87
C LEU A 29 -15.34 11.21 -7.14
N LEU A 30 -16.36 10.88 -6.35
CA LEU A 30 -17.20 9.69 -6.57
C LEU A 30 -18.19 9.86 -7.74
N ASN A 31 -18.26 11.05 -8.35
CA ASN A 31 -18.99 11.30 -9.58
C ASN A 31 -18.08 11.29 -10.82
N ASP A 32 -16.76 11.17 -10.67
CA ASP A 32 -15.82 11.10 -11.78
C ASP A 32 -15.69 9.66 -12.28
N PRO A 33 -16.16 9.33 -13.50
CA PRO A 33 -16.08 7.96 -14.03
C PRO A 33 -14.65 7.43 -14.12
N LYS A 34 -13.65 8.30 -14.35
CA LYS A 34 -12.24 7.90 -14.42
C LYS A 34 -11.74 7.45 -13.07
N PHE A 35 -12.06 8.22 -12.02
CA PHE A 35 -11.71 7.84 -10.66
C PHE A 35 -12.35 6.52 -10.27
N MET A 36 -13.65 6.36 -10.54
CA MET A 36 -14.39 5.14 -10.21
C MET A 36 -13.79 3.93 -10.91
N SER A 37 -13.58 4.01 -12.23
CA SER A 37 -12.96 2.93 -13.00
C SER A 37 -11.55 2.59 -12.52
N ASP A 38 -10.74 3.59 -12.17
CA ASP A 38 -9.42 3.37 -11.60
C ASP A 38 -9.48 2.61 -10.27
N ARG A 39 -10.39 2.99 -9.36
CA ARG A 39 -10.56 2.31 -8.07
C ARG A 39 -11.13 0.91 -8.21
N GLU A 40 -12.02 0.68 -9.16
CA GLU A 40 -12.53 -0.66 -9.46
C GLU A 40 -11.41 -1.56 -10.01
N ASN A 41 -10.58 -1.04 -10.91
CA ASN A 41 -9.42 -1.77 -11.42
C ASN A 41 -8.37 -2.05 -10.32
N LEU A 42 -8.16 -1.09 -9.42
CA LEU A 42 -7.25 -1.24 -8.28
C LEU A 42 -7.77 -2.27 -7.28
N THR A 43 -9.04 -2.21 -6.90
CA THR A 43 -9.58 -3.02 -5.79
C THR A 43 -10.23 -4.34 -6.22
N GLY A 44 -10.53 -4.50 -7.52
CA GLY A 44 -11.30 -5.63 -8.05
C GLY A 44 -12.75 -5.67 -7.57
N LYS A 45 -13.25 -4.58 -6.97
CA LYS A 45 -14.60 -4.47 -6.41
C LYS A 45 -15.32 -3.29 -7.04
N SER A 46 -16.65 -3.38 -7.13
CA SER A 46 -17.46 -2.25 -7.57
C SER A 46 -17.35 -1.09 -6.57
N TRP A 47 -17.21 0.12 -7.10
CA TRP A 47 -17.22 1.36 -6.32
C TRP A 47 -18.53 2.12 -6.40
N GLU A 48 -19.56 1.53 -7.02
CA GLU A 48 -20.88 2.15 -7.10
C GLU A 48 -21.39 2.62 -5.73
N LYS A 49 -21.98 3.81 -5.70
CA LYS A 49 -22.42 4.46 -4.45
C LYS A 49 -23.36 3.58 -3.63
N GLY A 50 -24.24 2.81 -4.29
CA GLY A 50 -25.14 1.88 -3.61
C GLY A 50 -24.40 0.74 -2.91
N GLY A 51 -23.29 0.26 -3.46
CA GLY A 51 -22.41 -0.72 -2.84
C GLY A 51 -21.64 -0.14 -1.66
N LEU A 52 -21.06 1.06 -1.83
CA LEU A 52 -20.37 1.77 -0.75
C LEU A 52 -21.31 2.08 0.43
N ALA A 53 -22.54 2.54 0.14
CA ALA A 53 -23.56 2.81 1.14
C ALA A 53 -23.91 1.58 1.99
N LYS A 54 -23.99 0.41 1.36
CA LYS A 54 -24.31 -0.85 2.05
C LYS A 54 -23.24 -1.28 3.04
N GLY A 55 -21.96 -1.03 2.76
CA GLY A 55 -20.84 -1.40 3.65
C GLY A 55 -20.54 -0.39 4.75
N ARG A 56 -21.17 0.80 4.71
CA ARG A 56 -20.93 1.88 5.65
C ARG A 56 -21.29 1.52 7.10
N PRO A 57 -22.43 0.87 7.40
CA PRO A 57 -22.76 0.49 8.78
C PRO A 57 -21.71 -0.43 9.42
N GLU A 58 -21.22 -1.44 8.69
CA GLU A 58 -20.19 -2.34 9.19
C GLU A 58 -18.86 -1.62 9.37
N ALA A 59 -18.52 -0.70 8.48
CA ALA A 59 -17.33 0.13 8.62
C ALA A 59 -17.39 1.05 9.85
N LEU A 60 -18.57 1.64 10.13
CA LEU A 60 -18.78 2.46 11.33
C LEU A 60 -18.64 1.64 12.60
N ALA A 61 -19.22 0.44 12.64
CA ALA A 61 -19.07 -0.46 13.78
C ALA A 61 -17.61 -0.87 14.02
N ALA A 62 -16.87 -1.19 12.95
CA ALA A 62 -15.45 -1.52 13.03
C ALA A 62 -14.63 -0.34 13.58
N PHE A 63 -14.87 0.88 13.10
CA PHE A 63 -14.18 2.06 13.61
C PHE A 63 -14.60 2.41 15.04
N LYS A 64 -15.88 2.29 15.42
CA LYS A 64 -16.30 2.49 16.82
C LYS A 64 -15.53 1.56 17.75
N GLY A 65 -15.43 0.27 17.41
CA GLY A 65 -14.64 -0.70 18.17
C GLY A 65 -13.15 -0.36 18.20
N ALA A 66 -12.59 0.13 17.10
CA ALA A 66 -11.19 0.59 17.06
C ALA A 66 -10.94 1.82 17.97
N PHE A 67 -11.85 2.80 17.96
CA PHE A 67 -11.81 3.95 18.87
C PHE A 67 -11.96 3.50 20.33
N GLU A 68 -12.87 2.59 20.65
CA GLU A 68 -13.04 2.03 22.00
C GLU A 68 -11.78 1.29 22.47
N PHE A 69 -11.17 0.51 21.60
CA PHE A 69 -9.93 -0.20 21.89
C PHE A 69 -8.78 0.76 22.20
N LEU A 70 -8.60 1.80 21.38
CA LEU A 70 -7.59 2.83 21.63
C LEU A 70 -7.88 3.59 22.93
N GLU A 71 -9.11 4.09 23.11
CA GLU A 71 -9.53 4.92 24.23
C GLU A 71 -9.44 4.21 25.58
N ASN A 72 -9.84 2.93 25.63
CA ASN A 72 -10.03 2.18 26.87
C ASN A 72 -8.93 1.17 27.14
N THR A 73 -8.07 0.87 26.16
CA THR A 73 -6.94 -0.05 26.35
C THR A 73 -5.62 0.70 26.22
N PHE A 74 -5.31 1.24 25.05
CA PHE A 74 -4.00 1.88 24.81
C PHE A 74 -3.80 3.16 25.59
N PHE A 75 -4.85 3.97 25.74
CA PHE A 75 -4.80 5.25 26.48
C PHE A 75 -5.39 5.16 27.89
N SER A 76 -5.59 3.95 28.41
CA SER A 76 -6.13 3.74 29.76
C SER A 76 -5.19 4.20 30.88
N ASP A 77 -3.88 4.33 30.58
CA ASP A 77 -2.84 4.76 31.50
C ASP A 77 -2.37 6.20 31.26
N ASP A 78 -3.19 7.00 30.56
CA ASP A 78 -2.95 8.40 30.25
C ASP A 78 -1.67 8.69 29.45
N ARG A 79 -1.10 7.66 28.78
CA ARG A 79 0.03 7.87 27.86
C ARG A 79 -0.36 8.80 26.71
N GLU A 80 0.60 9.58 26.24
CA GLU A 80 0.35 10.53 25.14
C GLU A 80 0.52 9.90 23.74
N TRP A 81 1.36 8.87 23.63
CA TRP A 81 1.75 8.26 22.36
C TRP A 81 1.69 6.75 22.41
N ILE A 82 1.27 6.14 21.30
CA ILE A 82 1.40 4.72 21.07
C ILE A 82 2.66 4.50 20.22
N LEU A 83 3.78 4.33 20.90
CA LEU A 83 5.09 4.05 20.29
C LEU A 83 5.43 5.07 19.18
N LYS A 84 6.31 4.74 18.23
CA LYS A 84 6.66 5.61 17.08
C LYS A 84 5.83 5.27 15.83
N THR A 85 4.52 5.07 15.98
CA THR A 85 3.73 4.38 14.93
C THR A 85 3.15 5.31 13.88
N SER A 86 3.12 4.82 12.63
CA SER A 86 2.32 5.35 11.53
C SER A 86 0.81 5.14 11.73
N ALA A 87 0.40 4.23 12.63
CA ALA A 87 -0.97 3.74 12.84
C ALA A 87 -2.07 4.82 13.01
N VAL A 88 -1.71 6.05 13.37
CA VAL A 88 -2.65 7.17 13.50
C VAL A 88 -3.29 7.61 12.18
N TRP A 89 -2.66 7.33 11.05
CA TRP A 89 -2.98 7.96 9.77
C TRP A 89 -4.42 7.71 9.29
N THR A 90 -4.97 6.51 9.47
CA THR A 90 -6.36 6.18 9.08
C THR A 90 -7.37 6.94 9.92
N PHE A 91 -7.11 7.08 11.22
CA PHE A 91 -7.96 7.85 12.14
C PHE A 91 -7.87 9.36 11.85
N HIS A 92 -6.65 9.86 11.62
CA HIS A 92 -6.44 11.26 11.21
C HIS A 92 -7.15 11.57 9.89
N TRP A 93 -7.07 10.69 8.91
CA TRP A 93 -7.75 10.86 7.63
C TRP A 93 -9.27 10.97 7.79
N LEU A 94 -9.90 10.06 8.54
CA LEU A 94 -11.36 10.08 8.73
C LEU A 94 -11.84 11.27 9.56
N THR A 95 -11.09 11.66 10.58
CA THR A 95 -11.46 12.81 11.43
C THR A 95 -11.28 14.15 10.72
N THR A 96 -10.47 14.21 9.67
CA THR A 96 -10.28 15.40 8.83
C THR A 96 -11.18 15.42 7.59
N LEU A 97 -12.00 14.39 7.39
CA LEU A 97 -12.94 14.27 6.27
C LEU A 97 -14.38 14.54 6.75
N PRO A 98 -14.98 15.71 6.45
CA PRO A 98 -16.34 16.03 6.87
C PRO A 98 -17.35 14.98 6.39
N GLY A 99 -18.23 14.53 7.28
CA GLY A 99 -19.25 13.51 6.97
C GLY A 99 -18.75 12.07 7.00
N ALA A 100 -17.45 11.81 7.23
CA ALA A 100 -16.94 10.45 7.33
C ALA A 100 -17.38 9.75 8.64
N LEU A 101 -17.37 10.48 9.75
CA LEU A 101 -17.75 10.00 11.08
C LEU A 101 -18.98 10.78 11.60
N PRO A 102 -20.09 10.12 11.93
CA PRO A 102 -21.23 10.75 12.60
C PRO A 102 -20.86 11.18 14.03
N GLU A 103 -21.09 12.45 14.36
CA GLU A 103 -20.67 13.05 15.65
C GLU A 103 -21.47 12.52 16.85
N ASP A 104 -22.69 12.03 16.63
CA ASP A 104 -23.50 11.34 17.63
C ASP A 104 -22.97 9.92 17.94
N TYR A 105 -22.07 9.39 17.11
CA TYR A 105 -21.55 8.02 17.25
C TYR A 105 -20.06 7.97 17.60
N ILE A 106 -19.22 8.72 16.89
CA ILE A 106 -17.78 8.82 17.13
C ILE A 106 -17.40 10.29 17.19
N SER A 107 -17.06 10.76 18.39
CA SER A 107 -16.75 12.17 18.64
C SER A 107 -15.71 12.36 19.73
N ARG A 108 -15.22 13.59 19.83
CA ARG A 108 -14.23 14.00 20.84
C ARG A 108 -14.79 13.90 22.26
N GLN A 109 -16.10 14.02 22.44
CA GLN A 109 -16.76 13.89 23.74
C GLN A 109 -16.74 12.43 24.21
N THR A 110 -16.95 11.48 23.31
CA THR A 110 -16.96 10.04 23.62
C THR A 110 -15.56 9.43 23.66
N PHE A 111 -14.61 9.97 22.87
CA PHE A 111 -13.26 9.44 22.72
C PHE A 111 -12.15 10.50 22.89
N PRO A 112 -12.13 11.23 24.03
CA PRO A 112 -11.28 12.39 24.20
C PRO A 112 -9.78 12.08 24.07
N ARG A 113 -9.30 10.93 24.58
CA ARG A 113 -7.87 10.61 24.55
C ARG A 113 -7.41 10.23 23.15
N THR A 114 -8.23 9.49 22.41
CA THR A 114 -7.97 9.09 21.03
C THR A 114 -7.93 10.32 20.11
N PHE A 115 -8.90 11.25 20.25
CA PHE A 115 -8.88 12.51 19.50
C PHE A 115 -7.68 13.40 19.87
N ALA A 116 -7.29 13.44 21.15
CA ALA A 116 -6.09 14.16 21.57
C ALA A 116 -4.81 13.58 20.95
N TRP A 117 -4.71 12.25 20.82
CA TRP A 117 -3.60 11.59 20.14
C TRP A 117 -3.53 11.94 18.64
N ILE A 118 -4.67 11.91 17.95
CA ILE A 118 -4.77 12.32 16.54
C ILE A 118 -4.32 13.77 16.36
N GLU A 119 -4.75 14.66 17.25
CA GLU A 119 -4.40 16.08 17.21
C GLU A 119 -2.91 16.31 17.46
N ARG A 120 -2.31 15.61 18.42
CA ARG A 120 -0.85 15.65 18.63
C ARG A 120 -0.09 15.23 17.38
N PHE A 121 -0.55 14.21 16.67
CA PHE A 121 0.04 13.80 15.39
C PHE A 121 -0.08 14.89 14.30
N ASP A 122 -1.26 15.48 14.12
CA ASP A 122 -1.47 16.57 13.16
C ASP A 122 -0.54 17.77 13.46
N GLN A 123 -0.42 18.15 14.74
CA GLN A 123 0.48 19.23 15.17
C GLN A 123 1.95 18.89 14.92
N ALA A 124 2.38 17.65 15.23
CA ALA A 124 3.74 17.20 15.02
C ALA A 124 4.12 17.18 13.52
N THR A 125 3.24 16.66 12.67
CA THR A 125 3.46 16.61 11.21
C THR A 125 3.50 18.01 10.59
N ARG A 126 2.58 18.90 10.97
CA ARG A 126 2.62 20.31 10.51
C ARG A 126 3.87 21.03 10.97
N SER A 127 4.32 20.79 12.20
CA SER A 127 5.54 21.39 12.74
C SER A 127 6.79 20.89 12.02
N ALA A 128 6.86 19.59 11.72
CA ALA A 128 7.93 19.02 10.91
C ALA A 128 7.94 19.59 9.49
N ALA A 129 6.77 19.68 8.85
CA ALA A 129 6.63 20.25 7.51
C ALA A 129 7.10 21.72 7.42
N LYS A 130 6.88 22.52 8.47
CA LYS A 130 7.38 23.91 8.55
C LYS A 130 8.91 24.00 8.66
N LYS A 131 9.56 22.99 9.25
CA LYS A 131 11.02 22.95 9.44
C LYS A 131 11.73 22.34 8.24
N ALA A 132 11.06 21.46 7.50
CA ALA A 132 11.60 20.85 6.30
C ALA A 132 11.75 21.88 5.17
N SER A 133 12.81 21.74 4.36
CA SER A 133 12.91 22.46 3.10
C SER A 133 11.75 22.09 2.20
N LYS A 134 11.13 23.08 1.53
CA LYS A 134 10.08 22.82 0.54
C LYS A 134 10.58 21.81 -0.50
N PRO A 135 9.88 20.68 -0.72
CA PRO A 135 10.27 19.73 -1.74
C PRO A 135 10.35 20.39 -3.11
N LYS A 136 11.39 20.07 -3.88
CA LYS A 136 11.49 20.51 -5.27
C LYS A 136 10.46 19.73 -6.09
N SER A 137 9.55 20.45 -6.74
CA SER A 137 8.66 19.84 -7.73
C SER A 137 9.48 19.46 -8.96
N VAL A 138 9.32 18.22 -9.41
CA VAL A 138 9.97 17.68 -10.61
C VAL A 138 8.90 17.13 -11.55
N LEU A 139 9.04 17.39 -12.84
CA LEU A 139 8.17 16.81 -13.86
C LEU A 139 8.58 15.36 -14.15
N GLY A 140 7.65 14.55 -14.67
CA GLY A 140 7.93 13.14 -14.97
C GLY A 140 9.15 12.91 -15.88
N LEU A 141 9.31 13.73 -16.92
CA LEU A 141 10.47 13.65 -17.82
C LEU A 141 11.78 14.08 -17.14
N GLU A 142 11.72 15.00 -16.17
CA GLU A 142 12.90 15.39 -15.40
C GLU A 142 13.28 14.30 -14.40
N ALA A 143 12.29 13.69 -13.74
CA ALA A 143 12.50 12.55 -12.85
C ALA A 143 13.16 11.38 -13.60
N LEU A 144 12.71 11.07 -14.82
CA LEU A 144 13.33 10.04 -15.66
C LEU A 144 14.81 10.37 -15.96
N LYS A 145 15.13 11.62 -16.30
CA LYS A 145 16.53 12.04 -16.52
C LYS A 145 17.38 11.91 -15.27
N MET A 146 16.83 12.27 -14.10
CA MET A 146 17.54 12.14 -12.83
C MET A 146 17.82 10.67 -12.49
N VAL A 147 16.81 9.81 -12.62
CA VAL A 147 16.96 8.35 -12.40
C VAL A 147 17.98 7.77 -13.38
N ALA A 148 17.91 8.12 -14.66
CA ALA A 148 18.81 7.61 -15.68
C ALA A 148 20.29 8.02 -15.49
N ALA A 149 20.53 9.15 -14.83
CA ALA A 149 21.86 9.66 -14.55
C ALA A 149 22.41 9.22 -13.18
N SER A 150 21.63 8.49 -12.38
CA SER A 150 22.01 8.07 -11.03
C SER A 150 22.63 6.68 -11.03
N ASP A 151 23.61 6.49 -10.16
CA ASP A 151 24.15 5.16 -9.88
C ASP A 151 23.22 4.37 -8.95
N PHE A 152 23.28 3.04 -9.05
CA PHE A 152 22.62 2.18 -8.07
C PHE A 152 23.37 2.24 -6.74
N VAL A 153 22.64 2.42 -5.64
CA VAL A 153 23.21 2.43 -4.29
C VAL A 153 23.60 1.01 -3.88
N GLU A 154 22.75 0.03 -4.19
CA GLU A 154 22.95 -1.38 -3.91
C GLU A 154 23.57 -2.09 -5.13
N THR A 155 24.63 -2.89 -4.89
CA THR A 155 25.32 -3.67 -5.94
C THR A 155 25.36 -5.17 -5.69
N ASP A 156 25.06 -5.60 -4.45
CA ASP A 156 25.35 -6.94 -3.96
C ASP A 156 24.07 -7.73 -3.66
N GLU A 157 23.01 -7.54 -4.46
CA GLU A 157 21.76 -8.27 -4.25
C GLU A 157 21.97 -9.79 -4.44
N MET A 158 21.35 -10.57 -3.56
CA MET A 158 21.39 -12.02 -3.60
C MET A 158 19.97 -12.58 -3.62
N VAL A 159 19.83 -13.73 -4.26
CA VAL A 159 18.62 -14.54 -4.22
C VAL A 159 18.87 -15.63 -3.19
N ASP A 160 18.02 -15.69 -2.17
CA ASP A 160 18.04 -16.75 -1.17
C ASP A 160 17.76 -18.09 -1.85
N ILE A 161 18.76 -18.98 -1.84
CA ILE A 161 18.68 -20.30 -2.46
C ILE A 161 17.73 -21.24 -1.71
N GLN A 162 17.37 -20.92 -0.47
CA GLN A 162 16.44 -21.68 0.35
C GLN A 162 15.01 -21.17 0.20
N ASP A 163 14.79 -20.11 -0.58
CA ASP A 163 13.46 -19.58 -0.84
C ASP A 163 12.56 -20.66 -1.47
N PRO A 164 11.34 -20.89 -0.92
CA PRO A 164 10.47 -21.97 -1.34
C PRO A 164 9.94 -21.82 -2.77
N THR A 165 10.07 -20.65 -3.40
CA THR A 165 9.69 -20.45 -4.81
C THR A 165 10.64 -21.19 -5.76
N GLY A 166 11.85 -21.54 -5.32
CA GLY A 166 12.89 -22.16 -6.14
C GLY A 166 13.43 -21.25 -7.26
N LEU A 167 13.15 -19.95 -7.19
CA LEU A 167 13.62 -18.98 -8.15
C LEU A 167 15.12 -18.73 -7.99
N GLN A 168 15.76 -18.39 -9.11
CA GLN A 168 17.21 -18.19 -9.16
C GLN A 168 17.54 -16.81 -9.72
N LYS A 169 18.67 -16.27 -9.27
CA LYS A 169 19.20 -15.01 -9.80
C LYS A 169 19.35 -15.09 -11.32
N GLY A 170 18.92 -14.02 -11.99
CA GLY A 170 18.97 -13.91 -13.45
C GLY A 170 17.72 -14.43 -14.18
N GLN A 171 16.75 -15.03 -13.49
CA GLN A 171 15.52 -15.49 -14.13
C GLN A 171 14.57 -14.33 -14.45
N GLU A 172 13.89 -14.42 -15.60
CA GLU A 172 12.79 -13.51 -15.94
C GLU A 172 11.56 -13.82 -15.07
N VAL A 173 11.05 -12.80 -14.39
CA VAL A 173 9.95 -12.92 -13.43
C VAL A 173 8.91 -11.81 -13.62
N GLN A 174 7.74 -12.04 -13.02
CA GLN A 174 6.73 -11.02 -12.77
C GLN A 174 6.53 -10.84 -11.27
N VAL A 175 6.40 -9.57 -10.86
CA VAL A 175 6.07 -9.17 -9.50
C VAL A 175 4.78 -8.35 -9.52
N TRP A 176 3.86 -8.62 -8.59
CA TRP A 176 2.63 -7.84 -8.41
C TRP A 176 2.09 -7.99 -6.99
N PRO A 177 1.30 -7.02 -6.48
CA PRO A 177 0.64 -7.18 -5.18
C PRO A 177 -0.47 -8.23 -5.21
N VAL A 178 -0.68 -8.98 -4.12
CA VAL A 178 -1.75 -10.00 -4.04
C VAL A 178 -3.07 -9.48 -3.47
N ASP A 179 -3.05 -8.26 -2.93
CA ASP A 179 -4.17 -7.62 -2.25
C ASP A 179 -4.95 -6.67 -3.18
N THR A 180 -4.30 -5.65 -3.74
CA THR A 180 -4.88 -4.63 -4.63
C THR A 180 -3.89 -4.24 -5.73
N GLY A 181 -4.38 -3.86 -6.90
CA GLY A 181 -3.52 -3.50 -8.04
C GLY A 181 -2.94 -4.70 -8.78
N MET A 182 -3.48 -5.91 -8.55
CA MET A 182 -3.01 -7.19 -9.11
C MET A 182 -2.89 -7.22 -10.65
N ASN A 183 -3.59 -6.31 -11.34
CA ASN A 183 -3.62 -6.22 -12.80
C ASN A 183 -2.36 -5.59 -13.40
N ASN A 184 -1.59 -4.83 -12.61
CA ASN A 184 -0.36 -4.20 -13.06
C ASN A 184 0.83 -5.02 -12.56
N LYS A 185 1.49 -5.72 -13.47
CA LYS A 185 2.61 -6.61 -13.15
C LYS A 185 3.89 -6.05 -13.72
N ASP A 186 4.86 -5.82 -12.84
CA ASP A 186 6.20 -5.45 -13.24
C ASP A 186 6.95 -6.68 -13.74
N LYS A 187 7.68 -6.52 -14.85
CA LYS A 187 8.48 -7.59 -15.47
C LYS A 187 9.94 -7.22 -15.43
N GLY A 188 10.78 -8.20 -15.16
CA GLY A 188 12.22 -8.00 -15.18
C GLY A 188 13.01 -9.23 -14.77
N ARG A 189 14.32 -9.04 -14.71
CA ARG A 189 15.28 -10.04 -14.30
C ARG A 189 15.44 -10.03 -12.79
N LEU A 190 15.21 -11.16 -12.12
CA LEU A 190 15.38 -11.30 -10.67
C LEU A 190 16.84 -11.11 -10.28
N VAL A 191 17.14 -10.15 -9.41
CA VAL A 191 18.49 -9.91 -8.88
C VAL A 191 18.60 -10.04 -7.37
N GLY A 192 17.50 -9.82 -6.64
CA GLY A 192 17.42 -10.01 -5.20
C GLY A 192 16.12 -10.71 -4.79
N LEU A 193 16.22 -11.64 -3.84
CA LEU A 193 15.07 -12.30 -3.21
C LEU A 193 15.45 -12.69 -1.78
N SER A 194 14.69 -12.18 -0.82
CA SER A 194 14.81 -12.51 0.59
C SER A 194 13.43 -12.46 1.24
N SER A 195 13.33 -12.89 2.50
CA SER A 195 12.08 -12.82 3.28
C SER A 195 11.54 -11.40 3.52
N HIS A 196 12.24 -10.36 3.07
CA HIS A 196 11.84 -8.97 3.27
C HIS A 196 11.69 -8.20 1.96
N GLU A 197 12.33 -8.65 0.89
CA GLU A 197 12.47 -7.86 -0.33
C GLU A 197 12.66 -8.73 -1.57
N ILE A 198 12.01 -8.29 -2.65
CA ILE A 198 12.22 -8.76 -4.01
C ILE A 198 12.79 -7.58 -4.82
N VAL A 199 13.86 -7.85 -5.57
CA VAL A 199 14.49 -6.85 -6.45
C VAL A 199 14.56 -7.40 -7.86
N ILE A 200 13.99 -6.65 -8.82
CA ILE A 200 14.07 -6.96 -10.25
C ILE A 200 14.77 -5.84 -11.01
N GLU A 201 15.59 -6.21 -11.97
CA GLU A 201 16.12 -5.29 -12.99
C GLU A 201 15.15 -5.23 -14.18
N SER A 202 14.75 -4.03 -14.57
CA SER A 202 13.93 -3.79 -15.75
C SER A 202 14.54 -2.68 -16.60
N TRP A 203 13.96 -2.45 -17.78
CA TRP A 203 14.45 -1.47 -18.75
C TRP A 203 13.33 -0.54 -19.16
N THR A 204 13.61 0.76 -19.13
CA THR A 204 12.73 1.77 -19.72
C THR A 204 12.68 1.63 -21.25
N LYS A 205 11.71 2.29 -21.90
CA LYS A 205 11.61 2.31 -23.37
C LYS A 205 12.87 2.82 -24.07
N ASP A 206 13.62 3.70 -23.39
CA ASP A 206 14.86 4.29 -23.91
C ASP A 206 16.11 3.47 -23.54
N GLY A 207 15.93 2.26 -23.01
CA GLY A 207 17.02 1.33 -22.69
C GLY A 207 17.74 1.60 -21.36
N VAL A 208 17.30 2.58 -20.58
CA VAL A 208 17.83 2.83 -19.24
C VAL A 208 17.43 1.70 -18.30
N LYS A 209 18.41 1.07 -17.66
CA LYS A 209 18.19 0.04 -16.65
C LYS A 209 17.68 0.68 -15.35
N VAL A 210 16.69 0.06 -14.73
CA VAL A 210 16.16 0.43 -13.40
C VAL A 210 16.11 -0.80 -12.50
N LYS A 211 16.24 -0.60 -11.19
CA LYS A 211 15.99 -1.61 -10.17
C LYS A 211 14.68 -1.27 -9.47
N ILE A 212 13.76 -2.23 -9.43
CA ILE A 212 12.47 -2.10 -8.75
C ILE A 212 12.56 -2.93 -7.48
N HIS A 213 12.45 -2.25 -6.35
CA HIS A 213 12.50 -2.81 -5.01
C HIS A 213 11.08 -2.91 -4.44
N THR A 214 10.71 -4.09 -3.96
CA THR A 214 9.36 -4.34 -3.42
C THR A 214 9.45 -5.21 -2.16
N LEU A 215 8.63 -4.92 -1.15
CA LEU A 215 8.61 -5.69 0.10
C LEU A 215 7.91 -7.05 -0.12
N ASP A 216 8.49 -8.14 0.38
CA ASP A 216 7.97 -9.51 0.12
C ASP A 216 6.61 -9.81 0.79
N MET A 217 6.28 -9.10 1.88
CA MET A 217 5.02 -9.33 2.63
C MET A 217 3.78 -8.94 1.81
N GLY A 218 3.22 -9.89 1.05
CA GLY A 218 1.98 -9.73 0.29
C GLY A 218 2.15 -9.60 -1.22
N LEU A 219 3.24 -10.09 -1.80
CA LEU A 219 3.45 -10.07 -3.24
C LEU A 219 3.34 -11.45 -3.89
N GLY A 220 2.85 -11.46 -5.12
CA GLY A 220 2.88 -12.60 -6.01
C GLY A 220 4.16 -12.51 -6.84
N LEU A 221 4.96 -13.57 -6.79
CA LEU A 221 6.18 -13.71 -7.58
C LEU A 221 6.09 -14.98 -8.42
N ARG A 222 6.28 -14.85 -9.74
CA ARG A 222 6.31 -16.02 -10.64
C ARG A 222 7.33 -15.87 -11.76
N ARG A 223 7.94 -17.00 -12.12
CA ARG A 223 8.77 -17.12 -13.33
C ARG A 223 7.93 -16.87 -14.58
N LEU A 224 8.52 -16.12 -15.52
CA LEU A 224 8.01 -16.04 -16.88
C LEU A 224 8.51 -17.26 -17.66
N ILE A 225 7.57 -18.09 -18.11
CA ILE A 225 7.85 -19.10 -19.12
C ILE A 225 7.66 -18.39 -20.46
N LYS A 226 8.76 -18.12 -21.17
CA LYS A 226 8.67 -17.78 -22.59
C LYS A 226 8.08 -19.01 -23.29
N MET A 227 6.91 -18.86 -23.92
CA MET A 227 6.47 -19.85 -24.90
C MET A 227 7.30 -19.66 -26.18
N GLU A 228 8.55 -20.12 -26.14
CA GLU A 228 9.36 -20.33 -27.33
C GLU A 228 9.27 -21.84 -27.68
N GLU A 229 8.47 -22.13 -28.71
CA GLU A 229 8.49 -23.35 -29.55
C GLU A 229 8.39 -24.73 -28.89
N GLU A 230 7.25 -25.03 -28.24
CA GLU A 230 6.81 -26.42 -28.01
C GLU A 230 5.84 -26.90 -29.11
N VAL A 231 6.09 -26.51 -30.37
CA VAL A 231 5.35 -26.99 -31.56
C VAL A 231 6.19 -27.93 -32.43
N HIS A 232 7.52 -28.02 -32.24
CA HIS A 232 8.39 -28.87 -33.07
C HIS A 232 8.72 -30.25 -32.47
N ARG A 233 8.13 -30.65 -31.34
CA ARG A 233 8.35 -32.00 -30.76
C ARG A 233 7.22 -33.01 -30.98
N ASN A 234 6.19 -32.67 -31.76
CA ASN A 234 5.04 -33.55 -32.03
C ASN A 234 4.94 -34.08 -33.47
N PHE A 235 5.98 -34.00 -34.30
CA PHE A 235 5.92 -34.49 -35.70
C PHE A 235 7.04 -35.43 -36.17
N ASP A 236 7.94 -35.90 -35.31
CA ASP A 236 8.96 -36.93 -35.67
C ASP A 236 8.76 -38.23 -34.88
N GLY A 237 7.54 -38.75 -34.91
CA GLY A 237 7.16 -40.02 -34.27
C GLY A 237 6.20 -40.84 -35.11
N GLY A 238 6.44 -40.90 -36.43
CA GLY A 238 5.72 -41.77 -37.36
C GLY A 238 6.72 -42.51 -38.23
N GLY A 239 7.15 -43.68 -37.76
CA GLY A 239 7.89 -44.70 -38.51
C GLY A 239 7.30 -46.06 -38.21
#